data_AF-A0A3Q3BWV9-F1
#
_entry.id   AF-A0A3Q3BWV9-F1
#
_cell.length_a   1.000
_cell.length_b   1.000
_cell.length_c   1.000
_cell.angle_alpha   90.00
_cell.angle_beta   90.00
_cell.angle_gamma   90.00
#
_symmetry.space_group_name_H-M   'P 1'
#
loop_
_entity.id
_entity.type
_entity.pdbx_description
1 polymer ?
#
loop_
_entity_poly.entity_id
_entity_poly.type
_entity_poly.pdbx_seq_one_letter_code
_entity_poly.pdbx_strand_id
1 'polypeptide(L)'
;MSPCSEAGKPCNPCLDAAKACNLNETCKRLRSAYNSICSKTTPPQPSAGYQEPCSRKRCQKALRQFFERVSWELSYPLLFCSCPDQACAERRRRTIVPSCSHQERHKASCLELRRTCRSDALCRSRLADFHMNCQVTPHTVTTCPHDNYHGCLMSYVGLIGSDVTPNYSDSSPSNITMSLWCTCRGTGHQEHECEAFHRDFTHNTCLKNAIQSFGYSSEGGTLFVTEPSSTFLPPAGPPVIAKPAPSLHGNAIKPLDSACMFSTCANLQDGGQKCIPSDDFECEEALLAQGSIDSQDSAGPRSSSRPSAPLLHLLPVTVCVSILPAFLFHVS
;
A
#
# COMPACT_ATOMS: atom_id res chain seq x y z
N MET A 1 -28.89 -6.01 5.12
CA MET A 1 -28.78 -7.43 4.70
C MET A 1 -27.39 -7.89 5.06
N SER A 2 -27.26 -8.84 5.98
CA SER A 2 -25.96 -9.34 6.42
C SER A 2 -25.25 -10.04 5.26
N PRO A 3 -23.90 -9.95 5.15
CA PRO A 3 -23.15 -10.59 4.07
C PRO A 3 -23.33 -12.13 4.00
N CYS A 4 -23.85 -12.74 5.07
CA CYS A 4 -24.05 -14.19 5.18
C CYS A 4 -25.53 -14.63 5.20
N SER A 5 -26.42 -13.95 4.48
CA SER A 5 -27.87 -14.26 4.45
C SER A 5 -28.31 -15.41 3.52
N GLU A 6 -27.41 -16.21 2.92
CA GLU A 6 -27.81 -17.40 2.14
C GLU A 6 -27.79 -18.68 2.98
N ALA A 7 -28.98 -19.21 3.29
CA ALA A 7 -29.13 -20.49 3.97
C ALA A 7 -28.45 -21.62 3.17
N GLY A 8 -27.51 -22.33 3.81
CA GLY A 8 -26.89 -23.55 3.27
C GLY A 8 -25.49 -23.41 2.66
N LYS A 9 -24.89 -22.21 2.61
CA LYS A 9 -23.49 -22.03 2.18
C LYS A 9 -22.57 -21.71 3.37
N PRO A 10 -21.35 -22.29 3.44
CA PRO A 10 -20.35 -21.89 4.43
C PRO A 10 -20.03 -20.39 4.28
N CYS A 11 -20.32 -19.61 5.33
CA CYS A 11 -20.04 -18.17 5.39
C CYS A 11 -18.52 -17.93 5.45
N ASN A 12 -17.99 -17.15 4.52
CA ASN A 12 -16.57 -16.76 4.51
C ASN A 12 -16.48 -15.26 4.17
N PRO A 13 -16.39 -14.38 5.19
CA PRO A 13 -16.40 -12.94 4.97
C PRO A 13 -15.31 -12.45 4.02
N CYS A 14 -14.13 -13.08 4.02
CA CYS A 14 -13.06 -12.74 3.07
C CYS A 14 -13.39 -13.13 1.63
N LEU A 15 -14.14 -14.22 1.42
CA LEU A 15 -14.63 -14.59 0.09
C LEU A 15 -15.73 -13.63 -0.37
N ASP A 16 -16.61 -13.20 0.52
CA ASP A 16 -17.68 -12.26 0.16
C ASP A 16 -17.14 -10.86 -0.13
N ALA A 17 -16.13 -10.40 0.63
CA ALA A 17 -15.34 -9.22 0.28
C ALA A 17 -14.69 -9.35 -1.10
N ALA A 18 -14.15 -10.54 -1.41
CA ALA A 18 -13.57 -10.82 -2.72
C ALA A 18 -14.61 -10.76 -3.84
N LYS A 19 -15.84 -11.23 -3.62
CA LYS A 19 -16.95 -11.11 -4.57
C LYS A 19 -17.37 -9.65 -4.75
N ALA A 20 -17.53 -8.89 -3.66
CA ALA A 20 -17.90 -7.48 -3.70
C ALA A 20 -16.88 -6.65 -4.51
N CYS A 21 -15.58 -6.86 -4.27
CA CYS A 21 -14.53 -6.24 -5.08
C CYS A 21 -14.62 -6.63 -6.57
N ASN A 22 -14.97 -7.89 -6.88
CA ASN A 22 -15.09 -8.35 -8.26
C ASN A 22 -16.32 -7.78 -8.99
N LEU A 23 -17.33 -7.28 -8.28
CA LEU A 23 -18.47 -6.58 -8.85
C LEU A 23 -18.19 -5.09 -9.14
N ASN A 24 -17.11 -4.54 -8.56
CA ASN A 24 -16.66 -3.18 -8.83
C ASN A 24 -15.50 -3.18 -9.84
N GLU A 25 -15.67 -2.55 -11.00
CA GLU A 25 -14.69 -2.58 -12.08
C GLU A 25 -13.32 -2.01 -11.68
N THR A 26 -13.28 -0.92 -10.91
CA THR A 26 -12.03 -0.34 -10.42
C THR A 26 -11.30 -1.29 -9.47
N CYS A 27 -12.01 -1.87 -8.50
CA CYS A 27 -11.45 -2.81 -7.54
C CYS A 27 -10.96 -4.08 -8.24
N LYS A 28 -11.80 -4.71 -9.07
CA LYS A 28 -11.47 -5.89 -9.87
C LYS A 28 -10.22 -5.68 -10.73
N ARG A 29 -10.15 -4.56 -11.46
CA ARG A 29 -9.03 -4.23 -12.35
C ARG A 29 -7.73 -4.05 -11.59
N LEU A 30 -7.73 -3.21 -10.55
CA LEU A 30 -6.52 -2.95 -9.74
C LEU A 30 -6.08 -4.18 -8.95
N ARG A 31 -7.05 -4.97 -8.46
CA ARG A 31 -6.78 -6.23 -7.78
C ARG A 31 -6.12 -7.25 -8.70
N SER A 32 -6.65 -7.39 -9.91
CA SER A 32 -6.06 -8.27 -10.93
C SER A 32 -4.67 -7.80 -11.33
N ALA A 33 -4.48 -6.48 -11.46
CA ALA A 33 -3.19 -5.89 -11.81
C ALA A 33 -2.11 -6.23 -10.78
N TYR A 34 -2.30 -5.93 -9.48
CA TYR A 34 -1.28 -6.24 -8.48
C TYR A 34 -1.04 -7.74 -8.35
N ASN A 35 -2.09 -8.58 -8.38
CA ASN A 35 -1.93 -10.03 -8.32
C ASN A 35 -1.07 -10.54 -9.48
N SER A 36 -1.33 -10.07 -10.71
CA SER A 36 -0.54 -10.46 -11.88
C SER A 36 0.92 -10.03 -11.79
N ILE A 37 1.22 -8.91 -11.15
CA ILE A 37 2.60 -8.41 -10.99
C ILE A 37 3.31 -9.18 -9.87
N CYS A 38 2.63 -9.42 -8.75
CA CYS A 38 3.20 -10.06 -7.57
C CYS A 38 3.33 -11.59 -7.70
N SER A 39 2.52 -12.23 -8.56
CA SER A 39 2.58 -13.68 -8.81
C SER A 39 3.49 -14.08 -9.96
N LYS A 40 3.94 -13.13 -10.80
CA LYS A 40 4.89 -13.42 -11.89
C LYS A 40 6.27 -13.68 -11.32
N THR A 41 6.77 -14.90 -11.50
CA THR A 41 8.19 -15.21 -11.33
C THR A 41 9.01 -14.42 -12.35
N THR A 42 10.07 -13.77 -11.88
CA THR A 42 10.98 -13.04 -12.78
C THR A 42 11.67 -14.06 -13.69
N PRO A 43 11.66 -13.86 -15.03
CA PRO A 43 12.38 -14.75 -15.94
C PRO A 43 13.86 -14.83 -15.56
N PRO A 44 14.51 -16.00 -15.68
CA PRO A 44 15.92 -16.14 -15.37
C PRO A 44 16.74 -15.17 -16.23
N GLN A 45 17.39 -14.20 -15.58
CA GLN A 45 18.35 -13.32 -16.23
C GLN A 45 19.72 -14.01 -16.26
N PRO A 46 20.38 -14.16 -17.43
CA PRO A 46 21.67 -14.87 -17.55
C PRO A 46 22.81 -14.29 -16.71
N SER A 47 22.68 -13.05 -16.25
CA SER A 47 23.72 -12.28 -15.53
C SER A 47 23.52 -12.18 -14.02
N ALA A 48 22.39 -12.65 -13.48
CA ALA A 48 22.10 -12.60 -12.05
C ALA A 48 22.00 -14.03 -11.50
N GLY A 49 23.00 -14.45 -10.72
CA GLY A 49 23.04 -15.77 -10.06
C GLY A 49 21.92 -16.01 -9.03
N TYR A 50 20.97 -15.08 -8.88
CA TYR A 50 19.90 -15.12 -7.91
C TYR A 50 18.54 -14.89 -8.59
N GLN A 51 17.69 -15.91 -8.55
CA GLN A 51 16.30 -15.81 -9.00
C GLN A 51 15.45 -15.16 -7.89
N GLU A 52 15.10 -13.88 -8.07
CA GLU A 52 14.07 -13.23 -7.27
C GLU A 52 12.69 -13.84 -7.58
N PRO A 53 11.89 -14.17 -6.55
CA PRO A 53 10.59 -14.83 -6.72
C PRO A 53 9.57 -13.97 -7.48
N CYS A 54 9.78 -12.65 -7.55
CA CYS A 54 8.97 -11.69 -8.28
C CYS A 54 9.72 -10.34 -8.38
N SER A 55 9.20 -9.39 -9.18
CA SER A 55 9.67 -8.00 -9.14
C SER A 55 9.07 -7.25 -7.94
N ARG A 56 9.74 -7.32 -6.77
CA ARG A 56 9.23 -6.80 -5.49
C ARG A 56 8.86 -5.32 -5.53
N LYS A 57 9.73 -4.45 -6.06
CA LYS A 57 9.45 -3.00 -6.16
C LYS A 57 8.22 -2.70 -7.04
N ARG A 58 8.00 -3.46 -8.13
CA ARG A 58 6.79 -3.32 -8.97
C ARG A 58 5.54 -3.81 -8.24
N CYS A 59 5.64 -4.93 -7.51
CA CYS A 59 4.55 -5.45 -6.68
C CYS A 59 4.16 -4.44 -5.59
N GLN A 60 5.14 -3.90 -4.85
CA GLN A 60 4.94 -2.85 -3.85
C GLN A 60 4.23 -1.61 -4.44
N LYS A 61 4.69 -1.12 -5.60
CA LYS A 61 4.02 0.00 -6.29
C LYS A 61 2.57 -0.32 -6.65
N ALA A 62 2.29 -1.51 -7.18
CA ALA A 62 0.94 -1.93 -7.54
C ALA A 62 0.02 -2.08 -6.32
N LEU A 63 0.55 -2.57 -5.19
CA LEU A 63 -0.19 -2.65 -3.92
C LEU A 63 -0.55 -1.26 -3.39
N ARG A 64 0.40 -0.30 -3.40
CA ARG A 64 0.10 1.09 -3.03
C ARG A 64 -1.00 1.68 -3.90
N GLN A 65 -0.89 1.52 -5.21
CA GLN A 65 -1.93 1.98 -6.15
C GLN A 65 -3.30 1.35 -5.88
N PHE A 66 -3.34 0.07 -5.46
CA PHE A 66 -4.60 -0.59 -5.10
C PHE A 66 -5.25 0.06 -3.87
N PHE A 67 -4.51 0.19 -2.77
CA PHE A 67 -5.06 0.75 -1.53
C PHE A 67 -5.29 2.27 -1.58
N GLU A 68 -4.60 3.00 -2.45
CA GLU A 68 -4.82 4.44 -2.67
C GLU A 68 -6.05 4.72 -3.55
N ARG A 69 -6.34 3.87 -4.54
CA ARG A 69 -7.38 4.13 -5.55
C ARG A 69 -8.68 3.37 -5.33
N VAL A 70 -8.67 2.29 -4.55
CA VAL A 70 -9.88 1.52 -4.23
C VAL A 70 -10.43 2.02 -2.89
N SER A 71 -11.72 2.35 -2.87
CA SER A 71 -12.43 2.75 -1.64
C SER A 71 -12.14 1.78 -0.49
N TRP A 72 -11.94 2.32 0.71
CA TRP A 72 -11.70 1.53 1.91
C TRP A 72 -12.84 0.53 2.19
N GLU A 73 -14.07 0.85 1.78
CA GLU A 73 -15.25 -0.03 1.88
C GLU A 73 -15.09 -1.34 1.09
N LEU A 74 -14.25 -1.37 0.05
CA LEU A 74 -13.97 -2.55 -0.74
C LEU A 74 -12.59 -3.15 -0.42
N SER A 75 -11.60 -2.32 -0.13
CA SER A 75 -10.23 -2.78 0.12
C SER A 75 -10.02 -3.32 1.54
N TYR A 76 -10.68 -2.76 2.54
CA TYR A 76 -10.48 -3.14 3.94
C TYR A 76 -11.13 -4.48 4.28
N PRO A 77 -12.34 -4.81 3.79
CA PRO A 77 -12.91 -6.15 3.98
C PRO A 77 -12.06 -7.28 3.38
N LEU A 78 -11.25 -7.01 2.35
CA LEU A 78 -10.31 -8.01 1.82
C LEU A 78 -9.16 -8.29 2.80
N LEU A 79 -8.77 -7.29 3.59
CA LEU A 79 -7.60 -7.33 4.45
C LEU A 79 -7.95 -7.68 5.89
N PHE A 80 -9.08 -7.20 6.41
CA PHE A 80 -9.47 -7.25 7.82
C PHE A 80 -10.75 -8.05 8.10
N CYS A 81 -11.25 -8.81 7.11
CA CYS A 81 -12.37 -9.75 7.32
C CYS A 81 -12.15 -10.64 8.56
N SER A 82 -13.21 -10.85 9.34
CA SER A 82 -13.25 -11.88 10.38
C SER A 82 -13.27 -13.27 9.73
N CYS A 83 -12.76 -14.28 10.44
CA CYS A 83 -12.66 -15.63 9.90
C CYS A 83 -13.14 -16.71 10.86
N PRO A 84 -14.05 -17.60 10.42
CA PRO A 84 -14.50 -18.72 11.22
C PRO A 84 -13.52 -19.90 11.18
N ASP A 85 -12.71 -20.00 10.13
CA ASP A 85 -11.82 -21.14 9.89
C ASP A 85 -10.44 -20.74 9.31
N GLN A 86 -9.55 -21.73 9.27
CA GLN A 86 -8.18 -21.55 8.77
C GLN A 86 -8.14 -21.16 7.28
N ALA A 87 -9.09 -21.66 6.48
CA ALA A 87 -9.13 -21.41 5.04
C ALA A 87 -9.47 -19.93 4.75
N CYS A 88 -10.41 -19.36 5.49
CA CYS A 88 -10.68 -17.93 5.50
C CYS A 88 -9.46 -17.13 5.94
N ALA A 89 -8.82 -17.52 7.05
CA ALA A 89 -7.69 -16.79 7.58
C ALA A 89 -6.46 -16.85 6.64
N GLU A 90 -6.26 -17.96 5.94
CA GLU A 90 -5.25 -18.07 4.87
C GLU A 90 -5.60 -17.19 3.67
N ARG A 91 -6.88 -17.09 3.28
CA ARG A 91 -7.32 -16.13 2.25
C ARG A 91 -6.99 -14.69 2.66
N ARG A 92 -7.27 -14.31 3.90
CA ARG A 92 -6.94 -13.01 4.48
C ARG A 92 -5.44 -12.72 4.44
N ARG A 93 -4.62 -13.67 4.90
CA ARG A 93 -3.15 -13.57 4.89
C ARG A 93 -2.58 -13.45 3.47
N ARG A 94 -3.23 -14.06 2.47
CA ARG A 94 -2.82 -14.03 1.06
C ARG A 94 -3.23 -12.75 0.31
N THR A 95 -4.04 -11.87 0.89
CA THR A 95 -4.58 -10.68 0.21
C THR A 95 -3.51 -9.84 -0.49
N ILE A 96 -2.33 -9.69 0.12
CA ILE A 96 -1.21 -8.91 -0.41
C ILE A 96 -0.12 -9.75 -1.12
N VAL A 97 -0.36 -11.03 -1.38
CA VAL A 97 0.63 -11.96 -1.98
C VAL A 97 1.95 -12.00 -1.20
N PRO A 98 1.95 -12.56 0.03
CA PRO A 98 3.06 -12.44 0.97
C PRO A 98 4.37 -13.04 0.49
N SER A 99 4.35 -14.04 -0.40
CA SER A 99 5.56 -14.63 -0.99
C SER A 99 6.39 -13.64 -1.83
N CYS A 100 5.80 -12.50 -2.21
CA CYS A 100 6.44 -11.48 -3.01
C CYS A 100 6.56 -10.14 -2.26
N SER A 101 5.49 -9.70 -1.59
CA SER A 101 5.38 -8.37 -0.98
C SER A 101 5.88 -8.28 0.45
N HIS A 102 5.94 -9.40 1.16
CA HIS A 102 6.25 -9.44 2.59
C HIS A 102 7.50 -10.30 2.85
N GLN A 103 7.44 -11.57 2.47
CA GLN A 103 8.50 -12.56 2.69
C GLN A 103 9.67 -12.34 1.73
N GLU A 104 10.88 -12.45 2.28
CA GLU A 104 12.17 -12.45 1.56
C GLU A 104 13.00 -13.66 1.98
N ARG A 105 13.95 -14.08 1.13
CA ARG A 105 14.80 -15.25 1.42
C ARG A 105 15.61 -15.05 2.70
N HIS A 106 16.15 -13.86 2.89
CA HIS A 106 16.87 -13.48 4.11
C HIS A 106 15.98 -12.61 5.00
N LYS A 107 15.93 -12.95 6.29
CA LYS A 107 15.33 -12.09 7.31
C LYS A 107 16.41 -11.15 7.84
N ALA A 108 16.36 -9.89 7.42
CA ALA A 108 17.18 -8.83 7.98
C ALA A 108 16.82 -8.57 9.45
N SER A 109 17.68 -7.84 10.17
CA SER A 109 17.31 -7.37 11.50
C SER A 109 16.16 -6.37 11.43
N CYS A 110 15.26 -6.32 12.43
CA CYS A 110 14.17 -5.34 12.40
C CYS A 110 14.69 -3.90 12.44
N LEU A 111 15.85 -3.67 13.06
CA LEU A 111 16.50 -2.36 13.08
C LEU A 111 17.06 -1.95 11.71
N GLU A 112 17.60 -2.89 10.93
CA GLU A 112 18.03 -2.65 9.55
C GLU A 112 16.84 -2.34 8.65
N LEU A 113 15.73 -3.08 8.80
CA LEU A 113 14.49 -2.81 8.08
C LEU A 113 13.96 -1.41 8.39
N ARG A 114 13.97 -1.02 9.68
CA ARG A 114 13.62 0.33 10.14
C ARG A 114 14.54 1.41 9.56
N ARG A 115 15.86 1.17 9.50
CA ARG A 115 16.83 2.11 8.89
C ARG A 115 16.58 2.29 7.41
N THR A 116 16.36 1.20 6.68
CA THR A 116 16.03 1.21 5.25
C THR A 116 14.77 2.03 5.00
N CYS A 117 13.69 1.76 5.75
CA CYS A 117 12.46 2.54 5.66
C CYS A 117 12.65 4.03 5.96
N ARG A 118 13.47 4.39 6.95
CA ARG A 118 13.75 5.80 7.28
C ARG A 118 14.53 6.55 6.18
N SER A 119 15.24 5.83 5.32
CA SER A 119 15.94 6.42 4.17
C SER A 119 15.01 6.74 2.99
N ASP A 120 13.85 6.07 2.90
CA ASP A 120 12.80 6.35 1.91
C ASP A 120 11.79 7.34 2.48
N ALA A 121 11.55 8.45 1.79
CA ALA A 121 10.69 9.54 2.31
C ALA A 121 9.24 9.07 2.53
N LEU A 122 8.71 8.25 1.62
CA LEU A 122 7.35 7.72 1.71
C LEU A 122 7.23 6.75 2.89
N CYS A 123 8.11 5.76 2.99
CA CYS A 123 8.12 4.78 4.06
C CYS A 123 8.30 5.45 5.44
N ARG A 124 9.22 6.41 5.54
CA ARG A 124 9.45 7.19 6.76
C ARG A 124 8.17 7.89 7.22
N SER A 125 7.44 8.55 6.32
CA SER A 125 6.18 9.21 6.65
C SER A 125 5.13 8.22 7.13
N ARG A 126 4.90 7.14 6.37
CA ARG A 126 3.88 6.13 6.70
C ARG A 126 4.17 5.41 8.02
N LEU A 127 5.45 5.17 8.32
CA LEU A 127 5.86 4.57 9.60
C LEU A 127 5.64 5.54 10.77
N ALA A 128 5.85 6.84 10.58
CA ALA A 128 5.51 7.83 11.59
C ALA A 128 3.99 7.90 11.83
N ASP A 129 3.18 7.89 10.77
CA ASP A 129 1.72 7.86 10.87
C ASP A 129 1.23 6.61 11.63
N PHE A 130 1.83 5.45 11.36
CA PHE A 130 1.52 4.22 12.09
C PHE A 130 1.83 4.35 13.58
N HIS A 131 3.02 4.82 13.95
CA HIS A 131 3.35 5.00 15.36
C HIS A 131 2.45 6.05 16.03
N MET A 132 2.03 7.10 15.33
CA MET A 132 1.13 8.12 15.88
C MET A 132 -0.29 7.59 16.11
N ASN A 133 -0.85 6.86 15.14
CA ASN A 133 -2.26 6.46 15.18
C ASN A 133 -2.50 5.08 15.82
N CYS A 134 -1.47 4.24 15.92
CA CYS A 134 -1.56 2.91 16.52
C CYS A 134 -0.77 2.77 17.82
N GLN A 135 -0.27 3.87 18.41
CA GLN A 135 0.38 3.81 19.72
C GLN A 135 -0.58 3.22 20.76
N VAL A 136 -0.13 2.21 21.51
CA VAL A 136 -0.97 1.63 22.56
C VAL A 136 -1.14 2.61 23.71
N THR A 137 -2.39 2.97 24.01
CA THR A 137 -2.78 3.85 25.11
C THR A 137 -3.55 3.05 26.18
N PRO A 138 -2.90 2.65 27.30
CA PRO A 138 -3.52 1.73 28.28
C PRO A 138 -4.80 2.24 28.95
N HIS A 139 -5.04 3.55 28.92
CA HIS A 139 -6.14 4.21 29.65
C HIS A 139 -7.39 4.47 28.79
N THR A 140 -7.34 4.16 27.50
CA THR A 140 -8.48 4.31 26.57
C THR A 140 -9.22 2.98 26.43
N VAL A 141 -10.55 3.01 26.20
CA VAL A 141 -11.38 1.80 26.07
C VAL A 141 -10.90 0.90 24.94
N THR A 142 -10.52 1.51 23.82
CA THR A 142 -10.07 0.81 22.61
C THR A 142 -8.60 0.41 22.64
N THR A 143 -7.84 0.91 23.61
CA THR A 143 -6.36 0.96 23.64
C THR A 143 -5.70 1.76 22.53
N CYS A 144 -6.47 2.51 21.72
CA CYS A 144 -5.97 3.37 20.65
C CYS A 144 -6.01 4.86 21.02
N PRO A 145 -5.15 5.70 20.42
CA PRO A 145 -5.19 7.14 20.59
C PRO A 145 -6.55 7.69 20.17
N HIS A 146 -7.16 8.53 21.01
CA HIS A 146 -8.48 9.14 20.78
C HIS A 146 -9.61 8.16 20.46
N ASP A 147 -9.48 6.89 20.88
CA ASP A 147 -10.40 5.81 20.54
C ASP A 147 -10.65 5.61 19.04
N ASN A 148 -9.65 5.97 18.22
CA ASN A 148 -9.79 6.00 16.76
C ASN A 148 -9.23 4.74 16.08
N TYR A 149 -10.05 3.69 16.00
CA TYR A 149 -9.71 2.48 15.24
C TYR A 149 -9.44 2.76 13.76
N HIS A 150 -10.21 3.66 13.14
CA HIS A 150 -10.10 3.94 11.72
C HIS A 150 -8.74 4.56 11.38
N GLY A 151 -8.27 5.53 12.17
CA GLY A 151 -6.95 6.15 12.01
C GLY A 151 -5.82 5.13 12.11
N CYS A 152 -5.90 4.18 13.04
CA CYS A 152 -4.92 3.10 13.14
C CYS A 152 -4.96 2.18 11.91
N LEU A 153 -6.14 1.72 11.47
CA LEU A 153 -6.27 0.85 10.28
C LEU A 153 -5.76 1.54 9.01
N MET A 154 -6.10 2.82 8.82
CA MET A 154 -5.58 3.65 7.71
C MET A 154 -4.06 3.71 7.71
N SER A 155 -3.46 3.93 8.88
CA SER A 155 -2.00 4.02 9.01
C SER A 155 -1.32 2.67 8.79
N TYR A 156 -1.92 1.58 9.27
CA TYR A 156 -1.46 0.21 8.98
C TYR A 156 -1.48 -0.09 7.49
N VAL A 157 -2.59 0.22 6.79
CA VAL A 157 -2.71 0.02 5.34
C VAL A 157 -1.69 0.87 4.59
N GLY A 158 -1.41 2.08 5.07
CA GLY A 158 -0.39 2.96 4.51
C GLY A 158 1.03 2.36 4.48
N LEU A 159 1.33 1.37 5.33
CA LEU A 159 2.61 0.66 5.30
C LEU A 159 2.68 -0.40 4.20
N ILE A 160 1.56 -0.84 3.65
CA ILE A 160 1.53 -1.90 2.63
C ILE A 160 2.14 -1.40 1.34
N GLY A 161 3.14 -2.11 0.83
CA GLY A 161 3.91 -1.69 -0.32
C GLY A 161 5.08 -0.76 0.03
N SER A 162 5.50 -0.73 1.30
CA SER A 162 6.75 -0.11 1.76
C SER A 162 7.79 -1.17 2.14
N ASP A 163 8.99 -0.77 2.56
CA ASP A 163 10.01 -1.71 3.04
C ASP A 163 9.59 -2.36 4.39
N VAL A 164 8.75 -1.70 5.20
CA VAL A 164 8.18 -2.26 6.45
C VAL A 164 6.76 -2.80 6.24
N THR A 165 6.48 -3.48 5.13
CA THR A 165 5.14 -4.05 4.84
C THR A 165 4.76 -5.12 5.89
N PRO A 166 3.77 -4.86 6.78
CA PRO A 166 3.31 -5.84 7.75
C PRO A 166 2.35 -6.86 7.12
N ASN A 167 2.25 -8.04 7.72
CA ASN A 167 1.21 -9.01 7.37
C ASN A 167 0.84 -9.90 8.56
N TYR A 168 -0.23 -10.68 8.43
CA TYR A 168 -0.55 -11.74 9.37
C TYR A 168 0.59 -12.77 9.46
N SER A 169 1.04 -13.06 10.68
CA SER A 169 2.14 -14.00 10.96
C SER A 169 1.80 -15.44 10.54
N ASP A 170 0.53 -15.82 10.70
CA ASP A 170 0.02 -17.15 10.41
C ASP A 170 -1.42 -17.07 9.85
N SER A 171 -2.06 -18.23 9.67
CA SER A 171 -3.46 -18.34 9.26
C SER A 171 -4.39 -18.65 10.44
N SER A 172 -4.08 -18.18 11.65
CA SER A 172 -4.99 -18.33 12.80
C SER A 172 -6.30 -17.57 12.60
N PRO A 173 -7.47 -18.19 12.82
CA PRO A 173 -8.77 -17.51 12.72
C PRO A 173 -8.95 -16.44 13.80
N SER A 174 -8.52 -16.75 15.03
CA SER A 174 -8.78 -15.94 16.23
C SER A 174 -7.54 -15.24 16.80
N ASN A 175 -6.35 -15.83 16.69
CA ASN A 175 -5.12 -15.21 17.19
C ASN A 175 -4.50 -14.27 16.15
N ILE A 176 -5.07 -13.07 16.04
CA ILE A 176 -4.58 -12.06 15.11
C ILE A 176 -3.25 -11.49 15.62
N THR A 177 -2.17 -11.86 14.94
CA THR A 177 -0.82 -11.30 15.15
C THR A 177 -0.31 -10.73 13.84
N MET A 178 -0.02 -9.42 13.84
CA MET A 178 0.63 -8.75 12.72
C MET A 178 2.14 -8.72 12.95
N SER A 179 2.94 -9.00 11.93
CA SER A 179 4.40 -8.95 12.04
C SER A 179 5.06 -8.36 10.80
N LEU A 180 6.31 -7.94 10.99
CA LEU A 180 7.23 -7.60 9.93
C LEU A 180 8.07 -8.82 9.55
N TRP A 181 8.56 -8.87 8.32
CA TRP A 181 9.48 -9.93 7.89
C TRP A 181 10.92 -9.64 8.34
N CYS A 182 11.18 -9.71 9.65
CA CYS A 182 12.48 -9.44 10.24
C CYS A 182 12.76 -10.33 11.46
N THR A 183 13.95 -10.20 12.04
CA THR A 183 14.31 -10.85 13.31
C THR A 183 15.07 -9.91 14.24
N CYS A 184 15.03 -10.17 15.54
CA CYS A 184 15.86 -9.50 16.54
C CYS A 184 16.93 -10.42 17.13
N ARG A 185 17.03 -11.67 16.65
CA ARG A 185 18.09 -12.58 17.06
C ARG A 185 19.44 -12.06 16.57
N GLY A 186 20.43 -12.03 17.46
CA GLY A 186 21.80 -11.68 17.12
C GLY A 186 22.07 -10.17 16.97
N THR A 187 21.17 -9.29 17.44
CA THR A 187 21.41 -7.83 17.46
C THR A 187 22.26 -7.36 18.65
N GLY A 188 22.67 -8.26 19.55
CA GLY A 188 23.51 -7.96 20.71
C GLY A 188 22.89 -6.90 21.61
N HIS A 189 23.63 -5.83 21.89
CA HIS A 189 23.19 -4.75 22.78
C HIS A 189 21.93 -4.00 22.31
N GLN A 190 21.52 -4.13 21.04
CA GLN A 190 20.31 -3.49 20.51
C GLN A 190 19.08 -4.40 20.50
N GLU A 191 19.13 -5.59 21.11
CA GLU A 191 18.02 -6.54 21.13
C GLU A 191 16.74 -5.97 21.73
N HIS A 192 16.83 -5.27 22.87
CA HIS A 192 15.68 -4.62 23.48
C HIS A 192 15.04 -3.54 22.57
N GLU A 193 15.87 -2.74 21.89
CA GLU A 193 15.38 -1.73 20.94
C GLU A 193 14.71 -2.37 19.72
N CYS A 194 15.30 -3.47 19.22
CA CYS A 194 14.76 -4.23 18.11
C CYS A 194 13.41 -4.85 18.48
N GLU A 195 13.32 -5.48 19.65
CA GLU A 195 12.10 -6.10 20.16
C GLU A 195 11.01 -5.06 20.39
N ALA A 196 11.34 -3.90 20.96
CA ALA A 196 10.38 -2.81 21.14
C ALA A 196 9.74 -2.43 19.79
N PHE A 197 10.56 -2.18 18.76
CA PHE A 197 10.06 -1.88 17.41
C PHE A 197 9.22 -3.01 16.81
N HIS A 198 9.62 -4.27 17.02
CA HIS A 198 8.85 -5.41 16.50
C HIS A 198 7.53 -5.64 17.28
N ARG A 199 7.49 -5.26 18.56
CA ARG A 199 6.30 -5.32 19.43
C ARG A 199 5.25 -4.29 19.08
N ASP A 200 5.63 -3.17 18.45
CA ASP A 200 4.69 -2.19 17.88
C ASP A 200 3.74 -2.83 16.83
N PHE A 201 4.10 -3.99 16.28
CA PHE A 201 3.26 -4.79 15.37
C PHE A 201 2.70 -6.03 16.06
N THR A 202 3.55 -6.82 16.71
CA THR A 202 3.17 -8.15 17.22
C THR A 202 2.35 -8.13 18.51
N HIS A 203 2.52 -7.11 19.35
CA HIS A 203 1.89 -7.00 20.66
C HIS A 203 1.04 -5.73 20.80
N ASN A 204 0.59 -5.18 19.66
CA ASN A 204 -0.17 -3.95 19.62
C ASN A 204 -1.67 -4.23 19.81
N THR A 205 -2.17 -3.97 21.02
CA THR A 205 -3.57 -4.19 21.36
C THR A 205 -4.50 -3.23 20.63
N CYS A 206 -4.07 -1.99 20.34
CA CYS A 206 -4.84 -1.04 19.54
C CYS A 206 -5.14 -1.63 18.16
N LEU A 207 -4.09 -2.05 17.45
CA LEU A 207 -4.20 -2.62 16.11
C LEU A 207 -5.03 -3.91 16.13
N LYS A 208 -4.79 -4.80 17.11
CA LYS A 208 -5.55 -6.05 17.26
C LYS A 208 -7.04 -5.76 17.45
N ASN A 209 -7.39 -4.86 18.37
CA ASN A 209 -8.78 -4.51 18.65
C ASN A 209 -9.44 -3.81 17.45
N ALA A 210 -8.70 -2.96 16.74
CA ALA A 210 -9.19 -2.29 15.54
C ALA A 210 -9.58 -3.29 14.43
N ILE A 211 -8.71 -4.29 14.18
CA ILE A 211 -8.96 -5.33 13.18
C ILE A 211 -10.17 -6.19 13.59
N GLN A 212 -10.23 -6.59 14.87
CA GLN A 212 -11.35 -7.37 15.40
C GLN A 212 -12.66 -6.59 15.29
N SER A 213 -12.68 -5.32 15.73
CA SER A 213 -13.85 -4.44 15.64
C SER A 213 -14.33 -4.26 14.20
N PHE A 214 -13.41 -4.09 13.24
CA PHE A 214 -13.75 -4.02 11.82
C PHE A 214 -14.42 -5.31 11.32
N GLY A 215 -13.82 -6.46 11.61
CA GLY A 215 -14.31 -7.77 11.19
C GLY A 215 -15.67 -8.15 11.76
N TYR A 216 -16.02 -7.68 12.96
CA TYR A 216 -17.34 -7.90 13.58
C TYR A 216 -18.38 -6.83 13.18
N SER A 217 -17.98 -5.58 12.95
CA SER A 217 -18.93 -4.51 12.56
C SER A 217 -19.47 -4.70 11.14
N SER A 218 -18.71 -5.38 10.27
CA SER A 218 -19.17 -5.77 8.92
C SER A 218 -20.34 -6.77 8.92
N GLU A 219 -20.72 -7.33 10.08
CA GLU A 219 -21.83 -8.29 10.21
C GLU A 219 -23.23 -7.63 10.29
N GLY A 220 -23.32 -6.29 10.38
CA GLY A 220 -24.63 -5.62 10.39
C GLY A 220 -24.72 -4.20 10.96
N GLY A 221 -23.63 -3.45 11.09
CA GLY A 221 -23.69 -2.06 11.55
C GLY A 221 -23.41 -1.06 10.43
N THR A 222 -24.42 -0.28 10.05
CA THR A 222 -24.17 1.06 9.49
C THR A 222 -23.18 1.77 10.40
N LEU A 223 -22.10 2.33 9.83
CA LEU A 223 -21.25 3.27 10.54
C LEU A 223 -22.16 4.39 11.06
N PHE A 224 -22.40 4.41 12.37
CA PHE A 224 -22.88 5.60 13.02
C PHE A 224 -21.72 6.60 12.92
N VAL A 225 -21.82 7.49 11.94
CA VAL A 225 -21.25 8.82 12.05
C VAL A 225 -21.98 9.43 13.24
N THR A 226 -21.42 9.25 14.44
CA THR A 226 -21.83 10.02 15.60
C THR A 226 -21.36 11.44 15.33
N GLU A 227 -22.21 12.23 14.69
CA GLU A 227 -22.19 13.69 14.81
C GLU A 227 -21.94 14.03 16.29
N PRO A 228 -20.96 14.87 16.62
CA PRO A 228 -20.73 15.24 18.00
C PRO A 228 -21.95 16.02 18.51
N SER A 229 -22.67 15.43 19.45
CA SER A 229 -23.73 16.10 20.21
C SER A 229 -23.22 17.43 20.76
N SER A 230 -23.81 18.52 20.29
CA SER A 230 -23.63 19.86 20.84
C SER A 230 -24.04 19.87 22.31
N THR A 231 -23.06 19.94 23.21
CA THR A 231 -23.30 20.07 24.64
C THR A 231 -23.98 21.41 24.95
N PHE A 232 -25.21 21.34 25.44
CA PHE A 232 -25.96 22.46 26.00
C PHE A 232 -25.22 23.04 27.22
N LEU A 233 -24.99 24.36 27.24
CA LEU A 233 -24.66 25.13 28.44
C LEU A 233 -25.86 26.02 28.83
N PRO A 234 -26.22 26.14 30.13
CA PRO A 234 -27.32 26.99 30.58
C PRO A 234 -26.92 28.47 30.73
N PRO A 235 -27.89 29.41 30.81
CA PRO A 235 -27.70 30.81 30.41
C PRO A 235 -27.34 31.76 31.57
N ALA A 236 -26.59 32.81 31.25
CA ALA A 236 -26.43 33.98 32.12
C ALA A 236 -26.71 35.29 31.32
N GLY A 237 -27.81 35.96 31.66
CA GLY A 237 -28.04 37.42 31.66
C GLY A 237 -28.10 38.22 30.33
N PRO A 238 -28.93 39.30 30.21
CA PRO A 238 -29.42 39.82 28.92
C PRO A 238 -28.96 41.29 28.65
N PRO A 239 -29.58 42.07 27.73
CA PRO A 239 -29.32 42.10 26.28
C PRO A 239 -29.03 43.53 25.72
N VAL A 240 -28.39 43.68 24.56
CA VAL A 240 -28.45 44.96 23.80
C VAL A 240 -28.60 44.72 22.27
N ILE A 241 -29.86 44.80 21.83
CA ILE A 241 -30.41 45.51 20.66
C ILE A 241 -29.76 45.30 19.27
N ALA A 242 -30.36 44.34 18.54
CA ALA A 242 -30.89 44.35 17.17
C ALA A 242 -30.33 45.28 16.06
N LYS A 243 -29.99 44.67 14.91
CA LYS A 243 -30.52 45.07 13.58
C LYS A 243 -30.52 43.87 12.59
N PRO A 244 -31.54 43.71 11.70
CA PRO A 244 -31.79 42.47 10.98
C PRO A 244 -31.03 42.34 9.64
N ALA A 245 -30.76 41.09 9.26
CA ALA A 245 -30.20 40.70 7.96
C ALA A 245 -31.25 40.78 6.83
N PRO A 246 -30.85 41.02 5.57
CA PRO A 246 -31.67 40.69 4.42
C PRO A 246 -31.42 39.23 3.99
N SER A 247 -32.51 38.49 3.79
CA SER A 247 -32.52 37.22 3.06
C SER A 247 -32.61 37.50 1.55
N LEU A 248 -31.90 36.72 0.72
CA LEU A 248 -32.50 35.89 -0.33
C LEU A 248 -31.46 35.15 -1.19
N HIS A 249 -31.96 34.02 -1.70
CA HIS A 249 -31.56 33.26 -2.90
C HIS A 249 -30.46 32.20 -2.76
N GLY A 250 -30.96 30.96 -2.74
CA GLY A 250 -30.18 29.77 -3.02
C GLY A 250 -29.82 29.65 -4.50
N ASN A 251 -28.78 28.87 -4.75
CA ASN A 251 -28.73 27.91 -5.84
C ASN A 251 -27.76 26.78 -5.47
N ALA A 252 -28.17 25.56 -5.83
CA ALA A 252 -27.50 24.31 -5.55
C ALA A 252 -26.08 24.25 -6.14
N ILE A 253 -25.12 23.76 -5.36
CA ILE A 253 -23.80 23.34 -5.83
C ILE A 253 -23.67 21.83 -5.57
N LYS A 254 -23.55 21.07 -6.66
CA LYS A 254 -23.22 19.63 -6.66
C LYS A 254 -21.78 19.45 -6.17
N PRO A 255 -21.44 18.38 -5.45
CA PRO A 255 -20.06 18.13 -5.04
C PRO A 255 -19.30 17.47 -6.20
N LEU A 256 -18.52 18.28 -6.91
CA LEU A 256 -17.39 17.85 -7.73
C LEU A 256 -16.26 18.82 -7.37
N ASP A 257 -15.26 18.38 -6.60
CA ASP A 257 -14.00 17.99 -7.23
C ASP A 257 -12.97 17.46 -6.24
N SER A 258 -12.15 16.58 -6.79
CA SER A 258 -10.91 16.08 -6.25
C SER A 258 -9.97 17.23 -5.91
N ALA A 259 -9.60 17.37 -4.64
CA ALA A 259 -8.54 18.28 -4.21
C ALA A 259 -7.43 17.48 -3.52
N CYS A 260 -6.22 17.65 -4.04
CA CYS A 260 -4.95 17.20 -3.51
C CYS A 260 -4.85 17.43 -1.98
N MET A 261 -5.08 16.37 -1.20
CA MET A 261 -4.91 16.38 0.27
C MET A 261 -3.55 15.77 0.62
N PHE A 262 -2.47 16.45 0.24
CA PHE A 262 -1.14 16.24 0.83
C PHE A 262 -0.40 17.57 0.91
N SER A 263 -0.77 18.42 1.88
CA SER A 263 0.13 19.47 2.37
C SER A 263 0.67 19.01 3.72
N THR A 264 1.87 18.43 3.70
CA THR A 264 2.56 17.94 4.90
C THR A 264 3.15 19.11 5.67
N CYS A 265 2.43 19.63 6.66
CA CYS A 265 3.00 20.51 7.68
C CYS A 265 2.90 19.81 9.03
N ALA A 266 3.86 18.93 9.34
CA ALA A 266 4.03 18.37 10.67
C ALA A 266 5.40 18.78 11.21
N ASN A 267 5.38 19.65 12.24
CA ASN A 267 6.47 20.16 13.08
C ASN A 267 7.18 21.45 12.65
N LEU A 268 6.56 22.60 12.97
CA LEU A 268 7.30 23.80 13.37
C LEU A 268 6.69 24.31 14.68
N GLN A 269 7.39 24.09 15.79
CA GLN A 269 7.19 24.90 17.00
C GLN A 269 8.03 26.17 16.84
N ASP A 270 7.31 27.29 16.92
CA ASP A 270 7.74 28.64 17.27
C ASP A 270 9.04 29.17 16.66
N GLY A 271 8.89 29.94 15.57
CA GLY A 271 10.00 30.59 14.89
C GLY A 271 9.61 31.31 13.60
N GLY A 272 8.59 32.19 13.63
CA GLY A 272 8.47 33.36 12.75
C GLY A 272 8.62 33.26 11.22
N GLN A 273 8.41 32.11 10.57
CA GLN A 273 8.40 32.02 9.10
C GLN A 273 7.03 31.57 8.57
N LYS A 274 6.44 32.43 7.74
CA LYS A 274 5.11 32.31 7.14
C LYS A 274 5.16 31.28 6.01
N CYS A 275 4.27 30.29 6.01
CA CYS A 275 4.11 29.35 4.91
C CYS A 275 3.84 30.12 3.60
N ILE A 276 4.63 29.86 2.55
CA ILE A 276 4.37 30.39 1.21
C ILE A 276 3.34 29.44 0.55
N PRO A 277 2.17 29.93 0.10
CA PRO A 277 1.23 29.13 -0.68
C PRO A 277 1.89 28.66 -1.97
N SER A 278 1.79 27.38 -2.28
CA SER A 278 2.23 26.83 -3.57
C SER A 278 1.16 27.09 -4.61
N ASP A 279 1.02 28.35 -5.05
CA ASP A 279 0.21 28.70 -6.22
C ASP A 279 0.93 28.40 -7.56
N ASP A 280 2.19 27.91 -7.53
CA ASP A 280 3.04 27.75 -8.73
C ASP A 280 3.54 26.32 -9.00
N PHE A 281 2.84 25.27 -8.55
CA PHE A 281 3.16 23.89 -8.97
C PHE A 281 2.03 23.29 -9.81
N GLU A 282 2.16 23.38 -11.13
CA GLU A 282 1.35 22.61 -12.08
C GLU A 282 1.80 21.14 -12.08
N CYS A 283 0.85 20.22 -11.84
CA CYS A 283 1.05 18.79 -12.01
C CYS A 283 1.12 18.46 -13.50
N GLU A 284 2.31 18.16 -14.02
CA GLU A 284 2.47 17.75 -15.41
C GLU A 284 2.01 16.29 -15.62
N GLU A 285 0.82 16.10 -16.21
CA GLU A 285 0.42 14.86 -16.87
C GLU A 285 -0.26 15.18 -18.21
N ALA A 286 0.25 14.54 -19.27
CA ALA A 286 -0.32 14.36 -20.62
C ALA A 286 0.04 15.36 -21.75
N LEU A 287 1.23 15.20 -22.33
CA LEU A 287 1.42 15.29 -23.79
C LEU A 287 1.36 13.89 -24.42
N LEU A 288 0.18 13.29 -24.47
CA LEU A 288 -0.14 12.18 -25.39
C LEU A 288 -1.62 12.27 -25.81
N ALA A 289 -1.98 13.37 -26.47
CA ALA A 289 -3.26 13.47 -27.17
C ALA A 289 -3.18 14.45 -28.36
N GLN A 290 -2.29 14.20 -29.33
CA GLN A 290 -2.52 14.69 -30.69
C GLN A 290 -1.94 13.71 -31.71
N GLY A 291 -2.83 13.12 -32.50
CA GLY A 291 -2.47 12.20 -33.57
C GLY A 291 -3.69 11.51 -34.18
N SER A 292 -4.78 12.25 -34.40
CA SER A 292 -5.86 11.84 -35.30
C SER A 292 -5.81 12.74 -36.50
N ILE A 293 -5.36 12.21 -37.64
CA ILE A 293 -5.65 12.75 -38.97
C ILE A 293 -5.92 11.54 -39.85
N ASP A 294 -7.12 11.45 -40.38
CA ASP A 294 -7.43 10.60 -41.52
C ASP A 294 -8.23 11.38 -42.56
N SER A 295 -7.97 11.05 -43.83
CA SER A 295 -8.70 11.39 -45.07
C SER A 295 -8.37 12.71 -45.81
N GLN A 296 -7.62 12.61 -46.93
CA GLN A 296 -8.21 12.52 -48.29
C GLN A 296 -7.16 12.39 -49.42
N ASP A 297 -7.28 11.26 -50.12
CA ASP A 297 -7.15 10.92 -51.54
C ASP A 297 -6.29 11.63 -52.63
N SER A 298 -5.75 10.72 -53.47
CA SER A 298 -5.56 10.76 -54.95
C SER A 298 -4.30 11.38 -55.60
N ALA A 299 -3.40 10.49 -56.07
CA ALA A 299 -3.05 10.25 -57.50
C ALA A 299 -1.65 9.59 -57.64
N GLY A 300 -1.55 8.43 -58.31
CA GLY A 300 -0.28 7.73 -58.63
C GLY A 300 0.35 8.19 -59.97
N PRO A 301 1.18 7.38 -60.65
CA PRO A 301 2.28 6.50 -60.19
C PRO A 301 3.60 6.82 -60.93
N ARG A 302 4.77 6.31 -60.49
CA ARG A 302 5.91 5.98 -61.39
C ARG A 302 7.03 5.18 -60.71
N SER A 303 7.51 4.17 -61.43
CA SER A 303 8.57 3.22 -61.10
C SER A 303 9.95 3.66 -61.59
N SER A 304 11.02 3.25 -60.89
CA SER A 304 12.41 2.94 -61.34
C SER A 304 13.37 3.23 -60.16
N SER A 305 14.46 2.54 -59.82
CA SER A 305 15.22 1.37 -60.29
C SER A 305 16.34 1.11 -59.25
N ARG A 306 16.77 -0.15 -59.08
CA ARG A 306 17.96 -0.66 -58.33
C ARG A 306 19.31 -0.05 -58.82
N PRO A 307 20.50 -0.46 -58.31
CA PRO A 307 21.03 -0.68 -56.93
C PRO A 307 22.48 -0.10 -56.75
N SER A 308 23.11 -0.21 -55.56
CA SER A 308 24.58 -0.36 -55.38
C SER A 308 24.96 -0.67 -53.92
N ALA A 309 25.90 -1.60 -53.73
CA ALA A 309 26.60 -1.99 -52.49
C ALA A 309 28.13 -1.79 -52.71
N PRO A 310 29.04 -2.21 -51.80
CA PRO A 310 29.21 -1.97 -50.36
C PRO A 310 30.61 -1.35 -50.06
N LEU A 311 30.91 -1.02 -48.79
CA LEU A 311 32.32 -0.86 -48.35
C LEU A 311 32.57 -1.51 -46.98
N LEU A 312 33.61 -2.35 -46.96
CA LEU A 312 34.16 -3.11 -45.82
C LEU A 312 34.86 -2.20 -44.79
N HIS A 313 34.81 -2.58 -43.51
CA HIS A 313 35.94 -2.34 -42.60
C HIS A 313 36.14 -3.53 -41.64
N LEU A 314 37.40 -3.99 -41.62
CA LEU A 314 37.95 -5.14 -40.90
C LEU A 314 38.34 -4.81 -39.45
N LEU A 315 38.20 -5.83 -38.59
CA LEU A 315 38.75 -5.96 -37.23
C LEU A 315 40.23 -6.45 -37.26
N PRO A 316 41.03 -6.19 -36.21
CA PRO A 316 42.18 -7.03 -35.89
C PRO A 316 41.90 -7.96 -34.69
N VAL A 317 42.25 -9.24 -34.86
CA VAL A 317 42.24 -10.30 -33.84
C VAL A 317 43.68 -10.49 -33.34
N THR A 318 43.88 -10.45 -32.03
CA THR A 318 45.14 -10.83 -31.37
C THR A 318 45.02 -12.23 -30.79
N VAL A 319 45.92 -13.12 -31.22
CA VAL A 319 46.03 -14.53 -30.81
C VAL A 319 47.00 -14.63 -29.63
N CYS A 320 46.58 -15.25 -28.52
CA CYS A 320 47.46 -15.72 -27.45
C CYS A 320 47.51 -17.25 -27.48
N VAL A 321 48.72 -17.79 -27.66
CA VAL A 321 49.06 -19.21 -27.59
C VAL A 321 49.62 -19.48 -26.19
N SER A 322 49.05 -20.44 -25.47
CA SER A 322 49.65 -20.98 -24.24
C SER A 322 49.63 -22.52 -24.30
N ILE A 323 50.84 -23.08 -24.29
CA ILE A 323 51.15 -24.51 -24.39
C ILE A 323 51.05 -25.17 -23.00
N LEU A 324 50.36 -26.31 -22.92
CA LEU A 324 50.31 -27.22 -21.77
C LEU A 324 51.54 -28.16 -21.76
N PRO A 325 52.11 -28.52 -20.60
CA PRO A 325 52.90 -29.73 -20.47
C PRO A 325 52.06 -30.86 -19.84
N ALA A 326 52.05 -32.01 -20.51
CA ALA A 326 51.62 -33.29 -19.96
C ALA A 326 52.77 -33.90 -19.14
N PHE A 327 52.49 -34.34 -17.91
CA PHE A 327 53.27 -35.37 -17.23
C PHE A 327 52.32 -36.49 -16.77
N LEU A 328 52.72 -37.70 -17.10
CA LEU A 328 52.03 -38.99 -16.96
C LEU A 328 52.56 -39.76 -15.74
N PHE A 329 51.72 -40.69 -15.23
CA PHE A 329 52.00 -41.86 -14.37
C PHE A 329 52.38 -41.58 -12.88
N HIS A 330 51.99 -42.36 -11.87
CA HIS A 330 51.68 -43.79 -11.79
C HIS A 330 50.90 -44.14 -10.48
N VAL A 331 49.99 -45.10 -10.58
CA VAL A 331 49.59 -46.17 -9.64
C VAL A 331 50.09 -46.11 -8.17
N SER A 332 49.16 -46.03 -7.21
CA SER A 332 48.85 -47.03 -6.16
C SER A 332 47.82 -46.50 -5.16
#